data_AF-A0A3B6TB00-F1
#
_entry.id   AF-A0A3B6TB00-F1
#
_cell.length_a   1.000
_cell.length_b   1.000
_cell.length_c   1.000
_cell.angle_alpha   90.00
_cell.angle_beta   90.00
_cell.angle_gamma   90.00
#
_symmetry.space_group_name_H-M   'P 1'
#
loop_
_entity.id
_entity.type
_entity.pdbx_description
1 polymer ?
#
loop_
_entity_poly.entity_id
_entity_poly.type
_entity_poly.pdbx_seq_one_letter_code
_entity_poly.pdbx_strand_id
1 'polypeptide(L)'
;MNTPRYFFGSASVGEKAYVAGGVDSSFQALSCAEMYDSETHTWTPLPSMNRARRKCSGAFMDGKFYVIGGISSRRELLTCGEEYDLNRRSWRVIHNMSQGLNQTYLGAPLLLAVVKNELYAADYSENNGLKQYDKMDNKWITLGKLPVLSTKEGWDMGFRACGDRLIVIGRPNNSSDEKVVELHSWTPDGQPPLWNLVATRPFLGGFFKCAVMGC
;
A
#
# COMPACT_ATOMS: atom_id res chain seq x y z
N MET A 1 -0.06 -3.69 20.59
CA MET A 1 -1.17 -4.11 19.71
C MET A 1 -1.90 -5.21 20.44
N ASN A 2 -3.23 -5.17 20.51
CA ASN A 2 -4.00 -6.10 21.33
C ASN A 2 -4.21 -7.44 20.63
N THR A 3 -4.33 -7.45 19.29
CA THR A 3 -4.41 -8.68 18.49
C THR A 3 -3.14 -8.87 17.67
N PRO A 4 -2.30 -9.88 17.95
CA PRO A 4 -1.16 -10.22 17.10
C PRO A 4 -1.61 -10.52 15.67
N ARG A 5 -0.96 -9.89 14.69
CA ARG A 5 -1.35 -10.00 13.28
C ARG A 5 -0.19 -9.78 12.31
N TYR A 6 -0.32 -10.30 11.10
CA TYR A 6 0.55 -10.00 9.96
C TYR A 6 -0.28 -9.83 8.68
N PHE A 7 0.32 -9.27 7.61
CA PHE A 7 -0.39 -8.94 6.36
C PHE A 7 -1.62 -8.05 6.53
N PHE A 8 -1.59 -7.15 7.51
CA PHE A 8 -2.61 -6.13 7.73
C PHE A 8 -2.32 -4.88 6.89
N GLY A 9 -3.37 -4.11 6.61
CA GLY A 9 -3.21 -2.75 6.09
C GLY A 9 -2.88 -1.80 7.23
N SER A 10 -1.98 -0.86 7.00
CA SER A 10 -1.65 0.19 7.97
C SER A 10 -1.42 1.53 7.29
N ALA A 11 -1.69 2.60 8.05
CA ALA A 11 -1.36 3.98 7.70
C ALA A 11 -1.25 4.82 8.97
N SER A 12 -0.57 5.96 8.90
CA SER A 12 -0.46 6.91 10.01
C SER A 12 -0.93 8.30 9.62
N VAL A 13 -1.39 9.07 10.61
CA VAL A 13 -1.70 10.49 10.51
C VAL A 13 -1.34 11.17 11.83
N GLY A 14 -0.41 12.14 11.78
CA GLY A 14 0.19 12.71 12.99
C GLY A 14 0.72 11.62 13.92
N GLU A 15 0.37 11.72 15.20
CA GLU A 15 0.76 10.81 16.29
C GLU A 15 -0.02 9.49 16.32
N LYS A 16 -0.89 9.23 15.33
CA LYS A 16 -1.76 8.05 15.32
C LYS A 16 -1.42 7.11 14.18
N ALA A 17 -1.27 5.83 14.51
CA ALA A 17 -1.13 4.76 13.55
C ALA A 17 -2.35 3.85 13.58
N TYR A 18 -2.89 3.53 12.40
CA TYR A 18 -4.06 2.69 12.22
C TYR A 18 -3.63 1.37 11.59
N VAL A 19 -4.18 0.28 12.10
CA VAL A 19 -4.00 -1.07 11.53
C VAL A 19 -5.36 -1.73 11.36
N ALA A 20 -5.54 -2.47 10.27
CA ALA A 20 -6.79 -3.18 10.02
C ALA A 20 -6.58 -4.48 9.24
N GLY A 21 -7.39 -5.47 9.59
CA GLY A 21 -7.33 -6.79 9.00
C GLY A 21 -6.04 -7.53 9.32
N GLY A 22 -5.57 -8.32 8.36
CA GLY A 22 -4.42 -9.21 8.53
C GLY A 22 -4.84 -10.61 8.92
N VAL A 23 -3.88 -11.36 9.45
CA VAL A 23 -4.02 -12.76 9.86
C VAL A 23 -3.54 -12.93 11.28
N ASP A 24 -4.34 -13.59 12.12
CA ASP A 24 -3.96 -13.92 13.50
C ASP A 24 -3.08 -15.18 13.60
N SER A 25 -2.74 -15.58 14.83
CA SER A 25 -1.99 -16.81 15.11
C SER A 25 -2.71 -18.10 14.72
N SER A 26 -4.02 -18.05 14.50
CA SER A 26 -4.87 -19.18 14.07
C SER A 26 -5.09 -19.19 12.55
N PHE A 27 -4.31 -18.39 11.81
CA PHE A 27 -4.36 -18.25 10.37
C PHE A 27 -5.70 -17.71 9.83
N GLN A 28 -6.51 -17.08 10.69
CA GLN A 28 -7.79 -16.50 10.29
C GLN A 28 -7.63 -15.07 9.80
N ALA A 29 -8.33 -14.74 8.72
CA ALA A 29 -8.41 -13.36 8.26
C ALA A 29 -9.22 -12.53 9.27
N LEU A 30 -8.70 -11.36 9.63
CA LEU A 30 -9.31 -10.48 10.62
C LEU A 30 -10.15 -9.39 9.95
N SER A 31 -11.23 -8.98 10.60
CA SER A 31 -11.95 -7.73 10.30
C SER A 31 -11.70 -6.63 11.32
N CYS A 32 -11.11 -6.95 12.48
CA CYS A 32 -10.84 -5.98 13.53
C CYS A 32 -9.78 -4.96 13.10
N ALA A 33 -9.92 -3.75 13.63
CA ALA A 33 -8.99 -2.65 13.43
C ALA A 33 -8.60 -2.07 14.80
N GLU A 34 -7.41 -1.48 14.86
CA GLU A 34 -6.88 -0.87 16.08
C GLU A 34 -6.14 0.43 15.71
N MET A 35 -6.18 1.39 16.61
CA MET A 35 -5.41 2.63 16.53
C MET A 35 -4.38 2.63 17.66
N TYR A 36 -3.13 2.88 17.31
CA TYR A 36 -2.09 3.23 18.26
C TYR A 36 -1.96 4.75 18.34
N ASP A 37 -1.86 5.26 19.57
CA ASP A 37 -1.57 6.65 19.87
C ASP A 37 -0.16 6.72 20.48
N SER A 38 0.75 7.45 19.82
CA SER A 38 2.14 7.59 20.28
C SER A 38 2.27 8.49 21.51
N GLU A 39 1.33 9.38 21.79
CA GLU A 39 1.36 10.27 22.96
C GLU A 39 0.99 9.51 24.23
N THR A 40 -0.03 8.64 24.15
CA THR A 40 -0.49 7.85 25.30
C THR A 40 0.14 6.45 25.35
N HIS A 41 0.85 6.04 24.31
CA HIS A 41 1.41 4.70 24.15
C HIS A 41 0.37 3.57 24.24
N THR A 42 -0.87 3.83 23.83
CA THR A 42 -1.97 2.88 23.96
C THR A 42 -2.50 2.40 22.61
N TRP A 43 -2.95 1.14 22.59
CA TRP A 43 -3.70 0.57 21.49
C TRP A 43 -5.18 0.57 21.81
N THR A 44 -5.97 1.28 21.02
CA THR A 44 -7.42 1.38 21.16
C THR A 44 -8.12 0.56 20.06
N PRO A 45 -8.99 -0.40 20.41
CA PRO A 45 -9.81 -1.09 19.43
C PRO A 45 -10.72 -0.10 18.68
N LEU A 46 -10.85 -0.29 17.37
CA LEU A 46 -11.80 0.42 16.53
C LEU A 46 -12.96 -0.51 16.17
N PRO A 47 -14.09 0.03 15.70
CA PRO A 47 -15.13 -0.78 15.06
C PRO A 47 -14.53 -1.69 13.99
N SER A 48 -15.03 -2.91 13.89
CA SER A 48 -14.57 -3.87 12.86
C SER A 48 -15.02 -3.43 11.47
N MET A 49 -14.20 -3.73 10.47
CA MET A 49 -14.58 -3.66 9.06
C MET A 49 -15.76 -4.60 8.77
N ASN A 50 -16.49 -4.32 7.70
CA ASN A 50 -17.58 -5.14 7.20
C ASN A 50 -17.09 -6.50 6.69
N ARG A 51 -15.86 -6.54 6.15
CA ARG A 51 -15.28 -7.76 5.58
C ARG A 51 -13.90 -8.03 6.17
N ALA A 52 -13.72 -9.25 6.67
CA ALA A 52 -12.39 -9.73 7.05
C ALA A 52 -11.49 -9.84 5.83
N ARG A 53 -10.25 -9.35 5.95
CA ARG A 53 -9.30 -9.30 4.85
C ARG A 53 -7.85 -9.43 5.33
N ARG A 54 -7.05 -10.17 4.57
CA ARG A 54 -5.59 -10.28 4.74
C ARG A 54 -4.86 -9.88 3.46
N LYS A 55 -3.55 -9.60 3.55
CA LYS A 55 -2.76 -9.05 2.43
C LYS A 55 -3.40 -7.78 1.83
N CYS A 56 -4.04 -6.98 2.67
CA CYS A 56 -4.63 -5.70 2.26
C CYS A 56 -3.62 -4.58 2.49
N SER A 57 -3.90 -3.41 1.90
CA SER A 57 -3.03 -2.24 2.02
C SER A 57 -3.78 -1.08 2.67
N GLY A 58 -3.11 -0.38 3.57
CA GLY A 58 -3.65 0.80 4.24
C GLY A 58 -3.18 2.08 3.58
N ALA A 59 -4.03 3.10 3.56
CA ALA A 59 -3.68 4.45 3.10
C ALA A 59 -4.49 5.47 3.90
N PHE A 60 -3.92 6.66 4.10
CA PHE A 60 -4.65 7.79 4.68
C PHE A 60 -4.84 8.85 3.60
N MET A 61 -6.09 9.19 3.29
CA MET A 61 -6.46 10.24 2.35
C MET A 61 -7.83 10.79 2.74
N ASP A 62 -8.19 11.99 2.29
CA ASP A 62 -9.49 12.62 2.53
C ASP A 62 -9.89 12.67 4.02
N GLY A 63 -8.90 12.76 4.90
CA GLY A 63 -9.08 12.73 6.36
C GLY A 63 -9.58 11.38 6.92
N LYS A 64 -9.45 10.29 6.16
CA LYS A 64 -9.96 8.95 6.50
C LYS A 64 -8.90 7.88 6.32
N PHE A 65 -9.09 6.76 7.01
CA PHE A 65 -8.25 5.58 6.87
C PHE A 65 -8.89 4.58 5.89
N TYR A 66 -8.20 4.29 4.80
CA TYR A 66 -8.64 3.37 3.76
C TYR A 66 -7.90 2.03 3.88
N VAL A 67 -8.64 0.94 3.69
CA VAL A 67 -8.09 -0.42 3.61
C VAL A 67 -8.54 -1.04 2.29
N ILE A 68 -7.58 -1.28 1.41
CA ILE A 68 -7.82 -1.53 -0.01
C ILE A 68 -7.39 -2.95 -0.38
N GLY A 69 -8.26 -3.64 -1.11
CA GLY A 69 -8.02 -4.98 -1.62
C GLY A 69 -7.81 -6.03 -0.53
N GLY A 70 -6.96 -6.99 -0.82
CA GLY A 70 -6.66 -8.13 0.02
C GLY A 70 -7.42 -9.39 -0.38
N ILE A 71 -7.41 -10.35 0.53
CA ILE A 71 -7.98 -11.69 0.35
C ILE A 71 -8.96 -11.94 1.49
N SER A 72 -10.17 -12.39 1.18
CA SER A 72 -11.20 -12.71 2.16
C SER A 72 -10.84 -13.98 2.97
N SER A 73 -11.59 -14.24 4.04
CA SER A 73 -11.52 -15.51 4.77
C SER A 73 -11.80 -16.73 3.89
N ARG A 74 -12.60 -16.56 2.83
CA ARG A 74 -12.92 -17.60 1.83
C ARG A 74 -11.90 -17.70 0.69
N ARG A 75 -10.74 -17.02 0.82
CA ARG A 75 -9.65 -17.00 -0.17
C ARG A 75 -10.00 -16.31 -1.49
N GLU A 76 -11.04 -15.48 -1.51
CA GLU A 76 -11.42 -14.68 -2.67
C GLU A 76 -10.58 -13.39 -2.71
N LEU A 77 -10.11 -12.99 -3.90
CA LEU A 77 -9.50 -11.67 -4.10
C LEU A 77 -10.58 -10.58 -3.96
N LEU A 78 -10.31 -9.61 -3.11
CA LEU A 78 -11.21 -8.49 -2.87
C LEU A 78 -10.86 -7.35 -3.83
N THR A 79 -11.85 -6.93 -4.63
CA THR A 79 -11.75 -5.72 -5.45
C THR A 79 -12.23 -4.47 -4.71
N CYS A 80 -12.86 -4.63 -3.54
CA CYS A 80 -13.39 -3.51 -2.76
C CYS A 80 -12.36 -2.96 -1.76
N GLY A 81 -12.47 -1.68 -1.46
CA GLY A 81 -11.88 -1.05 -0.29
C GLY A 81 -12.92 -0.79 0.79
N GLU A 82 -12.45 -0.40 1.97
CA GLU A 82 -13.28 0.16 3.03
C GLU A 82 -12.62 1.43 3.57
N GLU A 83 -13.42 2.46 3.81
CA GLU A 83 -12.97 3.70 4.46
C GLU A 83 -13.52 3.79 5.87
N TYR A 84 -12.67 4.14 6.83
CA TYR A 84 -13.03 4.46 8.19
C TYR A 84 -13.10 5.97 8.36
N ASP A 85 -14.28 6.46 8.69
CA ASP A 85 -14.50 7.85 9.07
C ASP A 85 -14.18 8.03 10.56
N LEU A 86 -13.17 8.84 10.85
CA LEU A 86 -12.68 9.06 12.22
C LEU A 86 -13.71 9.78 13.11
N ASN A 87 -14.54 10.65 12.52
CA ASN A 87 -15.55 11.43 13.24
C ASN A 87 -16.78 10.57 13.53
N ARG A 88 -17.26 9.84 12.52
CA ARG A 88 -18.44 8.97 12.63
C ARG A 88 -18.12 7.64 13.31
N ARG A 89 -16.84 7.28 13.40
CA ARG A 89 -16.34 6.00 13.92
C ARG A 89 -17.06 4.83 13.24
N SER A 90 -17.06 4.83 11.91
CA SER A 90 -17.78 3.83 11.12
C SER A 90 -17.06 3.53 9.82
N TRP A 91 -17.19 2.29 9.35
CA TRP A 91 -16.67 1.84 8.07
C TRP A 91 -17.72 1.94 6.96
N ARG A 92 -17.29 2.34 5.76
CA ARG A 92 -18.08 2.28 4.53
C ARG A 92 -17.35 1.47 3.46
N VAL A 93 -18.05 0.53 2.83
CA VAL A 93 -17.52 -0.24 1.71
C VAL A 93 -17.48 0.61 0.44
N ILE A 94 -16.37 0.53 -0.29
CA ILE A 94 -16.19 1.11 -1.62
C ILE A 94 -15.98 -0.06 -2.58
N HIS A 95 -17.01 -0.37 -3.35
CA HIS A 95 -16.95 -1.44 -4.35
C HIS A 95 -15.87 -1.13 -5.39
N ASN A 96 -15.18 -2.14 -5.92
CA ASN A 96 -14.24 -1.99 -7.04
C ASN A 96 -13.04 -1.02 -6.85
N MET A 97 -12.75 -0.57 -5.63
CA MET A 97 -11.63 0.34 -5.34
C MET A 97 -10.25 -0.17 -5.77
N SER A 98 -10.00 -1.48 -5.79
CA SER A 98 -8.78 -2.10 -6.32
C SER A 98 -8.98 -2.76 -7.69
N GLN A 99 -10.14 -2.59 -8.33
CA GLN A 99 -10.37 -3.11 -9.68
C GLN A 99 -9.39 -2.46 -10.66
N GLY A 100 -8.70 -3.28 -11.45
CA GLY A 100 -7.64 -2.83 -12.35
C GLY A 100 -6.26 -2.76 -11.70
N LEU A 101 -6.13 -3.11 -10.42
CA LEU A 101 -4.85 -3.48 -9.81
C LEU A 101 -4.72 -5.01 -9.81
N ASN A 102 -3.58 -5.52 -10.26
CA ASN A 102 -3.37 -6.96 -10.45
C ASN A 102 -2.90 -7.64 -9.16
N GLN A 103 -3.71 -7.56 -8.11
CA GLN A 103 -3.43 -8.29 -6.88
C GLN A 103 -3.56 -9.80 -7.12
N THR A 104 -2.53 -10.56 -6.77
CA THR A 104 -2.52 -12.02 -6.89
C THR A 104 -2.52 -12.69 -5.50
N TYR A 105 -2.94 -13.95 -5.44
CA TYR A 105 -2.95 -14.69 -4.18
C TYR A 105 -1.55 -14.86 -3.58
N LEU A 106 -0.54 -15.07 -4.43
CA LEU A 106 0.86 -15.30 -4.03
C LEU A 106 1.66 -14.00 -3.92
N GLY A 107 1.29 -12.96 -4.64
CA GLY A 107 1.98 -11.67 -4.65
C GLY A 107 1.90 -10.90 -3.34
N ALA A 108 2.64 -9.81 -3.35
CA ALA A 108 2.65 -8.80 -2.29
C ALA A 108 1.27 -8.15 -2.16
N PRO A 109 0.97 -7.55 -1.00
CA PRO A 109 -0.13 -6.58 -0.91
C PRO A 109 0.05 -5.44 -1.92
N LEU A 110 -1.05 -4.78 -2.27
CA LEU A 110 -1.02 -3.64 -3.18
C LEU A 110 0.00 -2.60 -2.72
N LEU A 111 0.91 -2.20 -3.60
CA LEU A 111 1.95 -1.24 -3.29
C LEU A 111 1.39 0.17 -3.49
N LEU A 112 0.87 0.76 -2.41
CA LEU A 112 0.15 2.03 -2.43
C LEU A 112 0.97 3.15 -1.78
N ALA A 113 0.76 4.38 -2.25
CA ALA A 113 1.31 5.60 -1.67
C ALA A 113 0.33 6.75 -1.86
N VAL A 114 0.28 7.68 -0.91
CA VAL A 114 -0.54 8.90 -1.00
C VAL A 114 0.37 10.12 -1.02
N VAL A 115 0.23 10.97 -2.03
CA VAL A 115 0.97 12.23 -2.17
C VAL A 115 -0.03 13.32 -2.49
N LYS A 116 0.03 14.45 -1.76
CA LYS A 116 -0.91 15.58 -1.93
C LYS A 116 -2.38 15.14 -1.97
N ASN A 117 -2.75 14.20 -1.09
CA ASN A 117 -4.08 13.61 -1.00
C ASN A 117 -4.51 12.73 -2.19
N GLU A 118 -3.64 12.51 -3.17
CA GLU A 118 -3.87 11.62 -4.32
C GLU A 118 -3.28 10.23 -4.06
N LEU A 119 -4.03 9.20 -4.44
CA LEU A 119 -3.64 7.80 -4.21
C LEU A 119 -3.00 7.22 -5.47
N TYR A 120 -1.82 6.64 -5.29
CA TYR A 120 -1.03 6.01 -6.32
C TYR A 120 -0.77 4.54 -6.01
N ALA A 121 -0.59 3.74 -7.05
CA ALA A 121 -0.20 2.35 -6.97
C ALA A 121 0.97 2.06 -7.91
N ALA A 122 1.92 1.28 -7.41
CA ALA A 122 2.94 0.65 -8.23
C ALA A 122 2.46 -0.77 -8.60
N ASP A 123 1.93 -0.91 -9.81
CA ASP A 123 1.46 -2.17 -10.35
C ASP A 123 2.63 -2.94 -10.97
N TYR A 124 3.23 -3.83 -10.18
CA TYR A 124 4.39 -4.64 -10.55
C TYR A 124 4.09 -5.77 -11.54
N SER A 125 2.82 -5.97 -11.92
CA SER A 125 2.41 -7.04 -12.83
C SER A 125 2.66 -6.68 -14.31
N GLU A 126 1.99 -7.35 -15.26
CA GLU A 126 2.23 -7.39 -16.71
C GLU A 126 2.66 -6.08 -17.40
N ASN A 127 2.29 -4.90 -16.90
CA ASN A 127 2.64 -3.61 -17.50
C ASN A 127 3.60 -2.72 -16.69
N ASN A 128 4.05 -3.17 -15.51
CA ASN A 128 4.95 -2.43 -14.61
C ASN A 128 4.56 -0.95 -14.47
N GLY A 129 3.28 -0.70 -14.22
CA GLY A 129 2.64 0.60 -14.38
C GLY A 129 2.58 1.39 -13.09
N LEU A 130 2.89 2.69 -13.18
CA LEU A 130 2.45 3.65 -12.17
C LEU A 130 1.00 4.01 -12.46
N LYS A 131 0.12 3.82 -11.48
CA LYS A 131 -1.31 4.14 -11.58
C LYS A 131 -1.72 5.18 -10.55
N GLN A 132 -2.63 6.07 -10.93
CA GLN A 132 -3.33 6.99 -10.02
C GLN A 132 -4.80 6.60 -9.93
N TYR A 133 -5.36 6.71 -8.74
CA TYR A 133 -6.77 6.44 -8.49
C TYR A 133 -7.60 7.69 -8.77
N ASP A 134 -8.54 7.58 -9.70
CA ASP A 134 -9.57 8.56 -9.94
C ASP A 134 -10.71 8.35 -8.94
N LYS A 135 -10.83 9.28 -7.98
CA LYS A 135 -11.80 9.22 -6.90
C LYS A 135 -13.24 9.43 -7.35
N MET A 136 -13.46 10.10 -8.49
CA MET A 136 -14.79 10.41 -9.00
C MET A 136 -15.41 9.18 -9.66
N ASP A 137 -14.62 8.52 -10.50
CA ASP A 137 -15.08 7.35 -11.26
C ASP A 137 -14.69 6.02 -10.61
N ASN A 138 -13.94 6.04 -9.51
CA ASN A 138 -13.50 4.86 -8.78
C ASN A 138 -12.75 3.87 -9.69
N LYS A 139 -11.78 4.40 -10.44
CA LYS A 139 -10.99 3.66 -11.43
C LYS A 139 -9.52 4.03 -11.33
N TRP A 140 -8.65 3.13 -11.83
CA TRP A 140 -7.22 3.38 -11.89
C TRP A 140 -6.80 3.81 -13.29
N ILE A 141 -6.06 4.92 -13.36
CA ILE A 141 -5.51 5.49 -14.59
C ILE A 141 -4.00 5.23 -14.61
N THR A 142 -3.50 4.59 -15.65
CA THR A 142 -2.05 4.37 -15.84
C THR A 142 -1.39 5.67 -16.30
N LEU A 143 -0.43 6.16 -15.52
CA LEU A 143 0.32 7.39 -15.82
C LEU A 143 1.60 7.12 -16.62
N GLY A 144 2.19 5.94 -16.48
CA GLY A 144 3.43 5.58 -17.15
C GLY A 144 4.05 4.29 -16.58
N LYS A 145 5.30 4.02 -16.93
CA LYS A 145 6.04 2.86 -16.42
C LYS A 145 6.86 3.22 -15.17
N LEU A 146 7.04 2.24 -14.29
CA LEU A 146 7.99 2.34 -13.18
C LEU A 146 9.43 2.18 -13.70
N PRO A 147 10.43 2.82 -13.05
CA PRO A 147 11.83 2.77 -13.45
C PRO A 147 12.52 1.49 -12.94
N VAL A 148 11.85 0.74 -12.07
CA VAL A 148 12.29 -0.53 -11.50
C VAL A 148 11.30 -1.63 -11.85
N LEU A 149 11.75 -2.88 -11.79
CA LEU A 149 10.94 -4.08 -12.00
C LEU A 149 10.88 -4.94 -10.73
N SER A 150 9.88 -5.81 -10.72
CA SER A 150 9.77 -6.92 -9.76
C SER A 150 9.96 -8.25 -10.48
N THR A 151 10.75 -9.15 -9.90
CA THR A 151 10.85 -10.56 -10.33
C THR A 151 10.21 -11.52 -9.34
N LYS A 152 9.63 -10.99 -8.25
CA LYS A 152 9.03 -11.78 -7.16
C LYS A 152 7.65 -11.27 -6.79
N GLU A 153 6.78 -11.04 -7.77
CA GLU A 153 5.37 -10.72 -7.54
C GLU A 153 5.17 -9.56 -6.55
N GLY A 154 5.98 -8.50 -6.68
CA GLY A 154 5.97 -7.30 -5.86
C GLY A 154 6.74 -7.39 -4.54
N TRP A 155 7.19 -8.57 -4.10
CA TRP A 155 7.90 -8.73 -2.82
C TRP A 155 9.32 -8.15 -2.82
N ASP A 156 9.87 -7.94 -4.01
CA ASP A 156 11.11 -7.24 -4.30
C ASP A 156 10.83 -5.87 -4.94
N MET A 157 9.77 -5.18 -4.51
CA MET A 157 9.60 -3.76 -4.76
C MET A 157 9.09 -3.02 -3.53
N GLY A 158 9.61 -1.82 -3.29
CA GLY A 158 9.11 -0.88 -2.31
C GLY A 158 8.52 0.35 -3.00
N PHE A 159 7.37 0.81 -2.52
CA PHE A 159 6.72 2.01 -3.05
C PHE A 159 6.07 2.77 -1.91
N ARG A 160 6.48 4.03 -1.70
CA ARG A 160 6.05 4.86 -0.57
C ARG A 160 6.04 6.33 -0.96
N ALA A 161 5.32 7.15 -0.19
CA ALA A 161 5.43 8.59 -0.27
C ALA A 161 6.55 9.09 0.66
N CYS A 162 7.19 10.20 0.29
CA CYS A 162 8.11 10.97 1.11
C CYS A 162 7.91 12.46 0.82
N GLY A 163 7.27 13.18 1.74
CA GLY A 163 6.86 14.57 1.50
C GLY A 163 5.94 14.67 0.28
N ASP A 164 6.34 15.44 -0.72
CA ASP A 164 5.62 15.64 -1.97
C ASP A 164 6.00 14.66 -3.09
N ARG A 165 6.80 13.63 -2.78
CA ARG A 165 7.37 12.70 -3.76
C ARG A 165 6.87 11.28 -3.57
N LEU A 166 6.74 10.59 -4.69
CA LEU A 166 6.69 9.13 -4.73
C LEU A 166 8.12 8.59 -4.78
N ILE A 167 8.38 7.58 -3.96
CA ILE A 167 9.63 6.86 -3.88
C ILE A 167 9.37 5.42 -4.28
N VAL A 168 10.17 4.92 -5.23
CA VAL A 168 10.15 3.51 -5.62
C VAL A 168 11.55 2.93 -5.51
N ILE A 169 11.65 1.74 -4.93
CA ILE A 169 12.89 0.99 -4.80
C ILE A 169 12.68 -0.41 -5.35
N GLY A 170 13.62 -0.88 -6.17
CA GLY A 170 13.53 -2.20 -6.79
C GLY A 170 14.72 -2.47 -7.68
N ARG A 171 14.63 -3.55 -8.46
CA ARG A 171 15.66 -3.89 -9.45
C ARG A 171 15.59 -2.91 -10.63
N PRO A 172 16.73 -2.44 -11.18
CA PRO A 172 16.71 -1.60 -12.37
C PRO A 172 16.00 -2.29 -13.54
N ASN A 173 15.22 -1.54 -14.33
CA ASN A 173 14.55 -2.08 -15.51
C ASN A 173 15.52 -2.36 -16.68
N ASN A 174 16.66 -1.65 -16.74
CA ASN A 174 17.58 -1.66 -17.90
C ASN A 174 18.99 -2.22 -17.60
N SER A 175 19.18 -2.92 -16.48
CA SER A 175 20.50 -3.46 -16.10
C SER A 175 20.50 -4.98 -16.06
N SER A 176 21.59 -5.58 -16.56
CA SER A 176 21.90 -7.00 -16.39
C SER A 176 22.56 -7.30 -15.04
N ASP A 177 22.92 -6.27 -14.26
CA ASP A 177 23.49 -6.46 -12.92
C ASP A 177 22.39 -6.77 -11.90
N GLU A 178 22.14 -8.07 -11.71
CA GLU A 178 21.14 -8.58 -10.76
C GLU A 178 21.46 -8.27 -9.29
N LYS A 179 22.66 -7.72 -9.01
CA LYS A 179 23.17 -7.49 -7.65
C LYS A 179 23.04 -6.06 -7.19
N VAL A 180 22.24 -5.23 -7.86
CA VAL A 180 21.96 -3.86 -7.41
C VAL A 180 20.48 -3.56 -7.30
N VAL A 181 20.18 -2.56 -6.48
CA VAL A 181 18.86 -1.94 -6.36
C VAL A 181 18.97 -0.46 -6.57
N GLU A 182 17.95 0.11 -7.18
CA GLU A 182 17.86 1.53 -7.42
C GLU A 182 16.70 2.13 -6.64
N LEU A 183 16.97 3.30 -6.08
CA LEU A 183 16.00 4.17 -5.45
C LEU A 183 15.71 5.31 -6.42
N HIS A 184 14.44 5.44 -6.82
CA HIS A 184 13.98 6.51 -7.70
C HIS A 184 12.93 7.37 -7.00
N SER A 185 12.87 8.64 -7.37
CA SER A 185 11.86 9.58 -6.88
C SER A 185 11.19 10.34 -8.01
N TRP A 186 9.90 10.63 -7.86
CA TRP A 186 9.15 11.50 -8.78
C TRP A 186 8.17 12.35 -7.98
N THR A 187 8.04 13.63 -8.34
CA THR A 187 7.08 14.57 -7.77
C THR A 187 5.90 14.69 -8.71
N PRO A 188 4.69 14.22 -8.34
CA PRO A 188 3.50 14.44 -9.14
C PRO A 188 3.18 15.93 -9.33
N ASP A 189 3.11 16.33 -10.59
CA ASP A 189 2.88 17.70 -11.07
C ASP A 189 1.81 17.78 -12.18
N GLY A 190 1.12 16.67 -12.45
CA GLY A 190 0.11 16.55 -13.50
C GLY A 190 0.67 16.20 -14.89
N GLN A 191 1.99 16.10 -15.04
CA GLN A 191 2.64 15.63 -16.26
C GLN A 191 2.96 14.12 -16.17
N PRO A 192 3.29 13.46 -17.30
CA PRO A 192 3.77 12.08 -17.27
C PRO A 192 4.99 11.90 -16.35
N PRO A 193 5.14 10.74 -15.70
CA PRO A 193 6.15 10.55 -14.67
C PRO A 193 7.56 10.59 -15.23
N LEU A 194 8.39 11.48 -14.66
CA LEU A 194 9.82 11.57 -14.91
C LEU A 194 10.60 11.17 -13.64
N TRP A 195 11.08 9.93 -13.62
CA TRP A 195 11.77 9.37 -12.46
C TRP A 195 13.22 9.85 -12.37
N ASN A 196 13.58 10.36 -11.20
CA ASN A 196 14.95 10.75 -10.86
C ASN A 196 15.63 9.63 -10.07
N LEU A 197 16.76 9.12 -10.57
CA LEU A 197 17.61 8.20 -9.82
C LEU A 197 18.22 8.92 -8.61
N VAL A 198 17.94 8.43 -7.41
CA VAL A 198 18.44 8.97 -6.15
C VAL A 198 19.67 8.22 -5.68
N ALA A 199 19.66 6.89 -5.79
CA ALA A 199 20.77 6.06 -5.34
C ALA A 199 20.75 4.68 -5.99
N THR A 200 21.94 4.10 -6.18
CA THR A 200 22.14 2.69 -6.50
C THR A 200 22.89 2.03 -5.34
N ARG A 201 22.47 0.84 -4.91
CA ARG A 201 23.11 0.09 -3.82
C ARG A 201 23.29 -1.37 -4.18
N PRO A 202 24.40 -2.02 -3.77
CA PRO A 202 24.53 -3.47 -3.88
C PRO A 202 23.42 -4.16 -3.08
N PHE A 203 22.87 -5.23 -3.63
CA PHE A 203 21.81 -6.03 -3.03
C PHE A 203 22.01 -7.50 -3.37
N LEU A 204 22.24 -8.29 -2.32
CA LEU A 204 22.36 -9.75 -2.39
C LEU A 204 21.13 -10.46 -1.78
N GLY A 205 20.09 -9.69 -1.41
CA GLY A 205 18.94 -10.17 -0.66
C GLY A 205 17.77 -10.67 -1.52
N GLY A 206 16.75 -11.21 -0.85
CA GLY A 206 15.60 -11.83 -1.50
C GLY A 206 14.32 -11.00 -1.55
N PHE A 207 14.13 -10.02 -0.65
CA PHE A 207 12.89 -9.28 -0.45
C PHE A 207 13.17 -7.83 -0.04
N PHE A 208 12.30 -6.88 -0.40
CA PHE A 208 12.35 -5.53 0.17
C PHE A 208 11.24 -5.35 1.20
N LYS A 209 11.64 -4.94 2.40
CA LYS A 209 10.74 -4.27 3.34
C LYS A 209 11.10 -2.80 3.30
N CYS A 210 10.32 -2.01 2.58
CA CYS A 210 10.49 -0.56 2.53
C CYS A 210 9.54 0.09 3.56
N ALA A 211 10.12 0.77 4.53
CA ALA A 211 9.44 1.74 5.35
C ALA A 211 10.12 3.09 5.10
N VAL A 212 9.32 4.09 4.74
CA VAL A 212 9.79 5.48 4.72
C VAL A 212 9.19 6.12 5.96
N MET A 213 10.06 6.52 6.89
CA MET A 213 9.67 7.39 8.00
C MET A 213 9.91 8.81 7.52
N GLY A 214 8.84 9.51 7.16
CA GLY A 214 8.89 10.96 6.96
C GLY A 214 8.97 11.64 8.32
N CYS A 215 9.78 12.69 8.39
CA CYS A 215 9.77 13.67 9.48
C CYS A 215 8.62 14.67 9.31
#